data_AF-A0A4Z1A3V2-F1
#
_entry.id   AF-A0A4Z1A3V2-F1
#
_cell.length_a   1.000
_cell.length_b   1.000
_cell.length_c   1.000
_cell.angle_alpha   90.00
_cell.angle_beta   90.00
_cell.angle_gamma   90.00
#
_symmetry.space_group_name_H-M   'P 1'
#
loop_
_entity.id
_entity.type
_entity.pdbx_description
1 polymer ?
#
loop_
_entity_poly.entity_id
_entity_poly.type
_entity_poly.pdbx_seq_one_letter_code
_entity_poly.pdbx_strand_id
1 'polypeptide(L)'
;MKHFLLIVLLTLYGVSLFSESNLKALCENLDDCEKKADLTEIHRKKITLLTFGITEYGKGASIQSLCPLLLKRIKSIILEANGDTGYKGEIILKVNHKAEYKQSQLLKAEEDIQFLDANQSSISKDNYSELLKLKTLLDQSR
;
A
#
# COMPACT_ATOMS: atom_id res chain seq x y z
N MET A 1 -19.33 36.05 -38.90
CA MET A 1 -19.13 34.59 -38.77
C MET A 1 -17.65 34.23 -38.89
N LYS A 2 -16.83 34.52 -37.88
CA LYS A 2 -15.40 34.15 -37.83
C LYS A 2 -14.91 33.70 -36.44
N HIS A 3 -15.77 33.72 -35.42
CA HIS A 3 -15.40 33.38 -34.04
C HIS A 3 -15.85 31.98 -33.60
N PHE A 4 -16.60 31.24 -34.43
CA PHE A 4 -17.07 29.90 -34.09
C PHE A 4 -16.05 28.78 -34.36
N LEU A 5 -14.99 29.05 -35.12
CA LEU A 5 -13.97 28.04 -35.49
C LEU A 5 -12.90 27.84 -34.43
N LEU A 6 -12.75 28.78 -33.47
CA LEU A 6 -11.70 28.72 -32.45
C LEU A 6 -12.09 27.87 -31.23
N ILE A 7 -13.40 27.66 -31.01
CA ILE A 7 -13.90 26.87 -29.87
C ILE A 7 -13.93 25.37 -30.21
N VAL A 8 -14.13 25.00 -31.47
CA VAL A 8 -14.19 23.59 -31.91
C VAL A 8 -12.80 22.95 -31.97
N LEU A 9 -11.72 23.73 -32.10
CA LEU A 9 -10.36 23.19 -32.14
C LEU A 9 -9.78 22.86 -30.74
N LEU A 10 -10.35 23.41 -29.67
CA LEU A 10 -9.90 23.19 -28.30
C LEU A 10 -10.54 21.96 -27.63
N THR A 11 -11.63 21.43 -28.19
CA THR A 11 -12.31 20.24 -27.64
C THR A 11 -11.82 18.91 -28.22
N LEU A 12 -10.99 18.93 -29.27
CA LEU A 12 -10.41 17.74 -29.89
C LEU A 12 -8.97 17.44 -29.43
N TYR A 13 -8.35 18.35 -28.68
CA TYR A 13 -7.08 18.12 -27.98
C TYR A 13 -7.34 17.88 -26.48
N GLY A 14 -8.31 17.01 -26.18
CA GLY A 14 -8.31 16.29 -24.91
C GLY A 14 -7.08 15.39 -24.89
N VAL A 15 -5.94 15.99 -24.56
CA VAL A 15 -4.67 15.30 -24.35
C VAL A 15 -4.98 14.23 -23.32
N SER A 16 -5.10 12.99 -23.77
CA SER A 16 -4.94 11.83 -22.91
C SER A 16 -3.51 11.93 -22.38
N LEU A 17 -3.35 12.65 -21.27
CA LEU A 17 -2.24 12.49 -20.35
C LEU A 17 -2.42 11.15 -19.63
N PHE A 18 -2.63 10.07 -20.38
CA PHE A 18 -2.14 8.78 -19.96
C PHE A 18 -0.64 8.88 -20.17
N SER A 19 0.03 9.38 -19.14
CA SER A 19 1.41 8.99 -18.94
C SER A 19 1.38 7.46 -18.86
N GLU A 20 1.68 6.80 -19.98
CA GLU A 20 2.32 5.48 -19.94
C GLU A 20 3.66 5.71 -19.25
N SER A 21 3.61 5.89 -17.94
CA SER A 21 4.75 5.53 -17.12
C SER A 21 4.89 4.04 -17.38
N ASN A 22 5.86 3.67 -18.22
CA ASN A 22 6.50 2.37 -18.13
C ASN A 22 7.13 2.30 -16.73
N LEU A 23 6.29 2.22 -15.71
CA LEU A 23 6.64 1.84 -14.36
C LEU A 23 7.21 0.45 -14.56
N LYS A 24 8.54 0.36 -14.54
CA LYS A 24 9.24 -0.92 -14.60
C LYS A 24 8.58 -1.81 -13.55
N ALA A 25 7.87 -2.83 -14.00
CA ALA A 25 7.04 -3.65 -13.13
C ALA A 25 7.89 -4.14 -11.95
N LEU A 26 7.48 -3.80 -10.72
CA LEU A 26 8.24 -4.16 -9.53
C LEU A 26 8.15 -5.68 -9.26
N CYS A 27 7.06 -6.29 -9.73
CA CYS A 27 6.72 -7.69 -9.65
C CYS A 27 5.73 -8.04 -10.78
N GLU A 28 5.50 -9.34 -10.99
CA GLU A 28 4.70 -9.85 -12.12
C GLU A 28 3.26 -10.26 -11.74
N ASN A 29 3.01 -10.52 -10.45
CA ASN A 29 1.71 -10.88 -9.88
C ASN A 29 1.72 -10.72 -8.34
N LEU A 30 0.59 -10.97 -7.66
CA LEU A 30 0.48 -10.86 -6.20
C LEU A 30 1.51 -11.69 -5.43
N ASP A 31 1.73 -12.95 -5.82
CA ASP A 31 2.66 -13.87 -5.17
C ASP A 31 4.12 -13.42 -5.35
N ASP A 32 4.49 -12.95 -6.54
CA ASP A 32 5.82 -12.37 -6.79
C ASP A 32 6.04 -11.09 -5.98
N CYS A 33 5.03 -10.21 -5.87
CA CYS A 33 5.12 -9.01 -5.03
C CYS A 33 5.31 -9.36 -3.56
N GLU A 34 4.56 -10.34 -3.06
CA GLU A 34 4.66 -10.83 -1.68
C GLU A 34 6.06 -11.42 -1.41
N LYS A 35 6.54 -12.32 -2.28
CA LYS A 35 7.87 -12.92 -2.15
C LYS A 35 8.98 -11.86 -2.16
N LYS A 36 8.92 -10.89 -3.07
CA LYS A 36 9.90 -9.80 -3.09
C LYS A 36 9.82 -8.92 -1.84
N ALA A 37 8.62 -8.72 -1.28
CA ALA A 37 8.47 -7.99 -0.02
C ALA A 37 9.07 -8.78 1.15
N ASP A 38 8.92 -10.10 1.18
CA ASP A 38 9.51 -10.95 2.22
C ASP A 38 11.05 -11.00 2.14
N LEU A 39 11.64 -10.84 0.96
CA LEU A 39 13.09 -10.83 0.75
C LEU A 39 13.81 -9.55 1.20
N THR A 40 13.07 -8.47 1.46
CA THR A 40 13.65 -7.24 1.99
C THR A 40 13.29 -7.12 3.46
N GLU A 41 14.17 -6.58 4.29
CA GLU A 41 13.82 -6.25 5.67
C GLU A 41 13.28 -4.81 5.80
N ILE A 42 13.63 -3.95 4.85
CA ILE A 42 13.29 -2.52 4.88
C ILE A 42 11.78 -2.29 4.71
N HIS A 43 11.13 -1.71 5.72
CA HIS A 43 9.68 -1.52 5.76
C HIS A 43 9.16 -0.69 4.60
N ARG A 44 9.77 0.47 4.31
CA ARG A 44 9.43 1.28 3.13
C ARG A 44 9.37 0.47 1.83
N LYS A 45 10.35 -0.40 1.60
CA LYS A 45 10.42 -1.23 0.38
C LYS A 45 9.33 -2.30 0.37
N LYS A 46 9.02 -2.91 1.53
CA LYS A 46 7.86 -3.81 1.68
C LYS A 46 6.57 -3.11 1.30
N ILE A 47 6.33 -1.91 1.86
CA ILE A 47 5.13 -1.12 1.60
C ILE A 47 4.99 -0.83 0.11
N THR A 48 6.06 -0.42 -0.56
CA THR A 48 6.06 -0.16 -2.01
C THR A 48 5.67 -1.40 -2.81
N LEU A 49 6.30 -2.55 -2.55
CA LEU A 49 6.03 -3.79 -3.27
C LEU A 49 4.60 -4.30 -3.06
N LEU A 50 4.14 -4.32 -1.81
CA LEU A 50 2.79 -4.76 -1.46
C LEU A 50 1.73 -3.80 -2.02
N THR A 51 1.98 -2.49 -1.98
CA THR A 51 1.06 -1.50 -2.56
C THR A 51 0.95 -1.66 -4.06
N PHE A 52 2.08 -1.82 -4.76
CA PHE A 52 2.07 -2.10 -6.20
C PHE A 52 1.27 -3.37 -6.51
N GLY A 53 1.55 -4.48 -5.81
CA GLY A 53 0.84 -5.73 -6.01
C GLY A 53 -0.68 -5.63 -5.80
N ILE A 54 -1.10 -5.03 -4.68
CA ILE A 54 -2.53 -4.85 -4.36
C ILE A 54 -3.22 -3.95 -5.40
N THR A 55 -2.57 -2.86 -5.84
CA THR A 55 -3.17 -1.93 -6.81
C THR A 55 -3.26 -2.53 -8.21
N GLU A 56 -2.18 -3.13 -8.71
CA GLU A 56 -2.10 -3.62 -10.09
C GLU A 56 -2.76 -4.98 -10.27
N TYR A 57 -2.59 -5.89 -9.31
CA TYR A 57 -3.03 -7.29 -9.43
C TYR A 57 -4.17 -7.66 -8.48
N GLY A 58 -4.60 -6.75 -7.61
CA GLY A 58 -5.68 -7.04 -6.66
C GLY A 58 -7.08 -6.99 -7.26
N LYS A 59 -7.25 -6.37 -8.44
CA LYS A 59 -8.56 -6.30 -9.10
C LYS A 59 -9.00 -7.69 -9.55
N GLY A 60 -10.05 -8.22 -8.93
CA GLY A 60 -10.57 -9.57 -9.22
C GLY A 60 -9.89 -10.70 -8.44
N ALA A 61 -8.90 -10.37 -7.60
CA ALA A 61 -8.32 -11.32 -6.66
C ALA A 61 -9.31 -11.62 -5.52
N SER A 62 -9.27 -12.85 -4.99
CA SER A 62 -10.11 -13.21 -3.85
C SER A 62 -9.62 -12.50 -2.59
N ILE A 63 -10.53 -12.23 -1.65
CA ILE A 63 -10.15 -11.70 -0.34
C ILE A 63 -9.13 -12.61 0.37
N GLN A 64 -9.26 -13.93 0.23
CA GLN A 64 -8.32 -14.88 0.82
C GLN A 64 -6.89 -14.64 0.31
N SER A 65 -6.73 -14.33 -0.98
CA SER A 65 -5.42 -14.04 -1.58
C SER A 65 -4.87 -12.66 -1.21
N LEU A 66 -5.74 -11.67 -0.99
CA LEU A 66 -5.33 -10.30 -0.63
C LEU A 66 -5.00 -10.16 0.85
N CYS A 67 -5.66 -10.93 1.70
CA CYS A 67 -5.53 -10.84 3.15
C CYS A 67 -4.08 -10.91 3.67
N PRO A 68 -3.24 -11.89 3.29
CA PRO A 68 -1.85 -11.93 3.77
C PRO A 68 -1.03 -10.69 3.35
N LEU A 69 -1.25 -10.18 2.14
CA LEU A 69 -0.55 -8.99 1.63
C LEU A 69 -0.95 -7.74 2.40
N LEU A 70 -2.25 -7.57 2.67
CA LEU A 70 -2.77 -6.45 3.46
C LEU A 70 -2.24 -6.48 4.89
N LEU A 71 -2.24 -7.63 5.55
CA LEU A 71 -1.68 -7.76 6.91
C LEU A 71 -0.18 -7.41 6.96
N LYS A 72 0.61 -7.88 5.98
CA LYS A 72 2.03 -7.52 5.86
C LYS A 72 2.22 -6.03 5.59
N ARG A 73 1.33 -5.43 4.80
CA ARG A 73 1.36 -3.99 4.49
C ARG A 73 1.05 -3.16 5.73
N ILE A 74 -0.06 -3.44 6.42
CA ILE A 74 -0.45 -2.80 7.69
C ILE A 74 0.72 -2.81 8.67
N LYS A 75 1.30 -4.00 8.91
CA LYS A 75 2.43 -4.16 9.83
C LYS A 75 3.62 -3.27 9.44
N SER A 76 4.01 -3.31 8.17
CA SER A 76 5.16 -2.54 7.70
C SER A 76 4.89 -1.04 7.75
N ILE A 77 3.67 -0.59 7.44
CA ILE A 77 3.24 0.81 7.54
C ILE A 77 3.36 1.30 8.99
N ILE A 78 2.83 0.55 9.96
CA ILE A 78 2.86 0.96 11.37
C ILE A 78 4.29 1.05 11.90
N LEU A 79 5.15 0.07 11.55
CA LEU A 79 6.54 0.06 11.96
C LEU A 79 7.34 1.21 11.34
N GLU A 80 7.24 1.44 10.02
CA GLU A 80 7.87 2.58 9.33
C GLU A 80 7.39 3.90 9.94
N ALA A 81 6.09 4.07 10.18
CA ALA A 81 5.53 5.30 10.74
C ALA A 81 6.07 5.62 12.14
N ASN A 82 6.39 4.59 12.93
CA ASN A 82 7.02 4.72 14.24
C ASN A 82 8.56 4.83 14.19
N GLY A 83 9.14 4.91 13.00
CA GLY A 83 10.56 5.10 12.80
C GLY A 83 11.38 3.83 12.82
N ASP A 84 10.76 2.66 12.88
CA ASP A 84 11.47 1.40 12.61
C ASP A 84 11.66 1.27 11.11
N THR A 85 12.92 1.19 10.67
CA THR A 85 13.26 1.06 9.25
C THR A 85 13.28 -0.39 8.79
N GLY A 86 13.30 -1.35 9.73
CA GLY A 86 13.56 -2.76 9.46
C GLY A 86 15.03 -3.08 9.20
N TYR A 87 15.94 -2.11 9.30
CA TYR A 87 17.38 -2.36 9.15
C TYR A 87 17.93 -3.15 10.35
N LYS A 88 18.50 -4.34 10.07
CA LYS A 88 19.05 -5.28 11.07
C LYS A 88 20.59 -5.35 11.06
N GLY A 89 21.28 -4.32 10.59
CA GLY A 89 22.74 -4.27 10.69
C GLY A 89 23.22 -4.08 12.12
N GLU A 90 24.54 -3.90 12.31
CA GLU A 90 25.17 -3.74 13.63
C GLU A 90 24.58 -2.57 14.45
N ILE A 91 24.03 -1.56 13.76
CA ILE A 91 23.35 -0.42 14.37
C ILE A 91 21.89 -0.43 13.93
N ILE A 92 20.96 -0.41 14.88
CA ILE A 92 19.53 -0.25 14.60
C ILE A 92 19.28 1.20 14.18
N LEU A 93 18.83 1.39 12.94
CA LEU A 93 18.49 2.70 12.41
C LEU A 93 17.04 3.05 12.76
N LYS A 94 16.87 4.04 13.64
CA LYS A 94 15.56 4.65 13.92
C LYS A 94 15.45 6.01 13.22
N VAL A 95 14.31 6.26 12.61
CA VAL A 95 14.02 7.52 11.90
C VAL A 95 12.93 8.27 12.63
N ASN A 96 13.15 9.54 12.94
CA ASN A 96 12.07 10.39 13.43
C ASN A 96 11.36 11.05 12.24
N HIS A 97 10.10 10.70 12.03
CA HIS A 97 9.30 11.25 10.95
C HIS A 97 8.56 12.52 11.39
N LYS A 98 8.26 13.39 10.42
CA LYS A 98 7.31 14.48 10.64
C LYS A 98 5.94 13.92 11.04
N ALA A 99 5.22 14.63 11.91
CA ALA A 99 3.92 14.20 12.43
C ALA A 99 2.91 13.96 11.29
N GLU A 100 2.90 14.81 10.27
CA GLU A 100 2.00 14.69 9.11
C GLU A 100 2.30 13.43 8.29
N TYR A 101 3.59 13.09 8.15
CA TYR A 101 3.98 11.85 7.49
C TYR A 101 3.49 10.64 8.29
N LYS A 102 3.77 10.60 9.60
CA LYS A 102 3.33 9.51 10.48
C LYS A 102 1.81 9.32 10.39
N GLN A 103 1.05 10.40 10.56
CA GLN A 103 -0.41 10.37 10.47
C GLN A 103 -0.89 9.85 9.11
N SER A 104 -0.30 10.32 8.00
CA SER A 104 -0.67 9.86 6.66
C SER A 104 -0.40 8.37 6.42
N GLN A 105 0.63 7.81 7.06
CA GLN A 105 0.91 6.37 6.99
C GLN A 105 -0.09 5.59 7.83
N LEU A 106 -0.33 5.99 9.08
CA LEU A 106 -1.28 5.31 9.95
C LEU A 106 -2.71 5.29 9.38
N LEU A 107 -3.13 6.34 8.67
CA LEU A 107 -4.41 6.36 7.96
C LEU A 107 -4.52 5.26 6.89
N LYS A 108 -3.43 4.99 6.16
CA LYS A 108 -3.41 3.89 5.17
C LYS A 108 -3.51 2.52 5.82
N ALA A 109 -2.86 2.33 6.97
CA ALA A 109 -3.02 1.10 7.75
C ALA A 109 -4.46 0.95 8.25
N GLU A 110 -5.10 2.05 8.64
CA GLU A 110 -6.50 2.06 9.07
C GLU A 110 -7.46 1.71 7.93
N GLU A 111 -7.26 2.25 6.73
CA GLU A 111 -8.03 1.90 5.53
C GLU A 111 -7.96 0.39 5.23
N ASP A 112 -6.76 -0.20 5.33
CA ASP A 112 -6.56 -1.64 5.14
C ASP A 112 -7.27 -2.47 6.20
N ILE A 113 -7.20 -2.04 7.46
CA ILE A 113 -7.90 -2.70 8.57
C ILE A 113 -9.41 -2.64 8.35
N GLN A 114 -9.95 -1.48 7.97
CA GLN A 114 -11.38 -1.31 7.69
C GLN A 114 -11.84 -2.20 6.54
N PHE A 115 -11.03 -2.31 5.48
CA PHE A 115 -11.31 -3.24 4.38
C PHE A 115 -11.37 -4.70 4.86
N LEU A 116 -10.42 -5.13 5.70
CA LEU A 116 -10.41 -6.49 6.25
C LEU A 116 -11.60 -6.74 7.20
N ASP A 117 -11.96 -5.76 8.03
CA ASP A 117 -13.13 -5.85 8.93
C ASP A 117 -14.43 -6.01 8.14
N ALA A 118 -14.61 -5.25 7.07
CA ALA A 118 -15.77 -5.36 6.18
C ALA A 118 -15.87 -6.75 5.53
N ASN A 119 -14.77 -7.49 5.44
CA ASN A 119 -14.69 -8.81 4.81
C ASN A 119 -14.33 -9.94 5.81
N GLN A 120 -14.55 -9.74 7.11
CA GLN A 120 -14.11 -10.66 8.17
C GLN A 120 -14.54 -12.12 7.98
N SER A 121 -15.71 -12.36 7.36
CA SER A 121 -16.24 -13.71 7.10
C SER A 121 -15.38 -14.51 6.12
N SER A 122 -14.54 -13.84 5.33
CA SER A 122 -13.64 -14.46 4.35
C SER A 122 -12.21 -14.60 4.85
N ILE A 123 -11.93 -14.20 6.09
CA ILE A 123 -10.59 -14.21 6.68
C ILE A 123 -10.41 -15.51 7.49
N SER A 124 -9.24 -16.16 7.36
CA SER A 124 -8.91 -17.33 8.17
C SER A 124 -8.75 -16.94 9.64
N LYS A 125 -8.94 -17.89 10.56
CA LYS A 125 -8.79 -17.65 12.00
C LYS A 125 -7.40 -17.09 12.36
N ASP A 126 -6.35 -17.60 11.72
CA ASP A 126 -4.97 -17.16 11.96
C ASP A 126 -4.75 -15.71 11.49
N ASN A 127 -5.24 -15.37 10.31
CA ASN A 127 -5.18 -14.01 9.78
C ASN A 127 -6.01 -13.03 10.61
N TYR A 128 -7.16 -13.46 11.12
CA TYR A 128 -7.98 -12.64 12.01
C TYR A 128 -7.27 -12.38 13.35
N SER A 129 -6.60 -13.39 13.91
CA SER A 129 -5.78 -13.21 15.11
C SER A 129 -4.65 -12.19 14.88
N GLU A 130 -3.99 -12.23 13.73
CA GLU A 130 -2.98 -11.24 13.37
C GLU A 130 -3.59 -9.84 13.19
N LEU A 131 -4.75 -9.72 12.54
CA LEU A 131 -5.47 -8.45 12.39
C LEU A 131 -5.75 -7.79 13.75
N LEU A 132 -6.19 -8.56 14.75
CA LEU A 132 -6.43 -8.04 16.10
C LEU A 132 -5.16 -7.49 16.75
N LYS A 133 -4.01 -8.15 16.58
CA LYS A 133 -2.72 -7.64 17.07
C LYS A 133 -2.33 -6.35 16.38
N LEU A 134 -2.56 -6.26 15.07
CA LEU A 134 -2.24 -5.07 14.28
C LEU A 134 -3.12 -3.87 14.64
N LYS A 135 -4.39 -4.10 14.99
CA LYS A 135 -5.27 -3.06 15.55
C LYS A 135 -4.72 -2.50 16.86
N THR A 136 -4.34 -3.37 17.79
CA THR A 136 -3.70 -2.94 19.04
C THR A 136 -2.42 -2.16 18.78
N LEU A 137 -1.58 -2.62 17.84
CA LEU A 137 -0.35 -1.91 17.49
C LEU A 137 -0.63 -0.53 16.87
N LEU A 138 -1.64 -0.41 16.01
CA LEU A 138 -2.06 0.85 15.41
C LEU A 138 -2.50 1.86 16.49
N ASP A 139 -3.32 1.42 17.45
CA ASP A 139 -3.79 2.28 18.53
C ASP A 139 -2.65 2.76 19.44
N GLN A 140 -1.65 1.92 19.70
CA GLN A 140 -0.45 2.30 20.45
C GLN A 140 0.47 3.27 19.69
N SER A 141 0.29 3.38 18.37
CA SER A 141 1.13 4.21 17.50
C SER A 141 0.59 5.62 17.32
N ARG A 142 -0.65 5.87 17.73
CA ARG A 142 -1.29 7.19 17.72
C ARG A 142 -0.78 8.03 18.88
#